data_AF-A0A949I061-F1
#
_entry.id   AF-A0A949I061-F1
#
_cell.length_a   1.000
_cell.length_b   1.000
_cell.length_c   1.000
_cell.angle_alpha   90.00
_cell.angle_beta   90.00
_cell.angle_gamma   90.00
#
_symmetry.space_group_name_H-M   'P 1'
#
loop_
_entity.id
_entity.type
_entity.pdbx_description
1 polymer ?
#
loop_
_entity_poly.entity_id
_entity_poly.type
_entity_poly.pdbx_seq_one_letter_code
_entity_poly.pdbx_strand_id
1 'polypeptide(L)'
;MNAYPPPDIRNFAIVGHASSGKTMLAEAMLMCGGVINRMGRIADGSTVSDYHVSEKNRQISVSASLLHADWAGKKFNIIDTPGYLDFISEGLGALRVGDFALVVVHAQHGLGVGTDRVWQYATGYGIPKMIVVNA
;
A
#
# COMPACT_ATOMS: atom_id res chain seq x y z
N MET A 1 0.01 -14.81 -19.11
CA MET A 1 0.20 -13.44 -18.58
C MET A 1 -0.11 -12.48 -19.69
N ASN A 2 -1.01 -11.52 -19.48
CA ASN A 2 -1.24 -10.46 -20.45
C ASN A 2 0.03 -9.59 -20.54
N ALA A 3 0.51 -9.35 -21.75
CA ALA A 3 1.62 -8.43 -21.98
C ALA A 3 1.07 -7.00 -21.97
N TYR A 4 1.46 -6.21 -20.98
CA TYR A 4 1.10 -4.80 -20.90
C TYR A 4 2.22 -3.95 -21.50
N PRO A 5 1.92 -3.02 -22.43
CA PRO A 5 2.92 -2.08 -22.88
C PRO A 5 3.29 -1.13 -21.72
N PRO A 6 4.52 -0.57 -21.70
CA PRO A 6 4.97 0.28 -20.60
C PRO A 6 4.02 1.41 -20.19
N PRO A 7 3.34 2.12 -21.13
CA PRO A 7 2.37 3.17 -20.78
C PRO A 7 1.13 2.69 -20.03
N ASP A 8 0.91 1.38 -19.94
CA ASP A 8 -0.27 0.76 -19.33
C ASP A 8 0.03 0.11 -17.98
N ILE A 9 1.27 0.24 -17.49
CA ILE A 9 1.71 -0.22 -16.17
C ILE A 9 1.66 0.96 -15.19
N ARG A 10 1.14 0.73 -13.99
CA ARG A 10 1.10 1.70 -12.89
C ARG A 10 1.77 1.08 -11.68
N ASN A 11 2.93 1.60 -11.29
CA ASN A 11 3.61 1.17 -10.07
C ASN A 11 3.34 2.22 -8.99
N PHE A 12 2.82 1.82 -7.83
CA PHE A 12 2.57 2.79 -6.77
C PHE A 12 2.70 2.19 -5.38
N ALA A 13 3.10 3.03 -4.44
CA ALA A 13 3.21 2.69 -3.04
C ALA A 13 1.98 3.19 -2.26
N ILE A 14 1.46 2.35 -1.38
CA ILE A 14 0.45 2.73 -0.39
C ILE A 14 1.20 3.03 0.92
N VAL A 15 1.19 4.28 1.35
CA VAL A 15 1.97 4.78 2.50
C VAL A 15 1.08 5.55 3.48
N GLY A 16 1.54 5.71 4.72
CA GLY A 16 0.77 6.38 5.77
C GLY A 16 0.95 5.72 7.13
N HIS A 17 0.40 6.35 8.17
CA HIS A 17 0.57 5.92 9.56
C HIS A 17 0.10 4.47 9.84
N ALA A 18 0.60 3.87 10.91
CA ALA A 18 0.08 2.62 11.44
C ALA A 18 -1.45 2.69 11.61
N SER A 19 -2.13 1.59 11.33
CA SER A 19 -3.59 1.50 11.45
C SER A 19 -4.41 2.51 10.61
N SER A 20 -3.82 3.17 9.60
CA SER A 20 -4.59 3.98 8.64
C SER A 20 -5.36 3.15 7.60
N GLY A 21 -5.17 1.83 7.61
CA GLY A 21 -5.89 0.87 6.74
C GLY A 21 -5.27 0.64 5.36
N LYS A 22 -3.97 0.90 5.19
CA LYS A 22 -3.21 0.63 3.96
C LYS A 22 -3.40 -0.79 3.42
N THR A 23 -3.18 -1.79 4.27
CA THR A 23 -3.31 -3.21 3.92
C THR A 23 -4.74 -3.55 3.51
N MET A 24 -5.74 -3.03 4.22
CA MET A 24 -7.14 -3.26 3.87
C MET A 24 -7.54 -2.57 2.55
N LEU A 25 -6.96 -1.40 2.25
CA LEU A 25 -7.11 -0.76 0.95
C LEU A 25 -6.48 -1.61 -0.17
N ALA A 26 -5.31 -2.21 0.07
CA ALA A 26 -4.69 -3.14 -0.88
C ALA A 26 -5.57 -4.37 -1.12
N GLU A 27 -6.12 -4.99 -0.06
CA GLU A 27 -7.08 -6.09 -0.16
C GLU A 27 -8.32 -5.71 -0.98
N ALA A 28 -8.87 -4.52 -0.76
CA ALA A 28 -10.00 -4.02 -1.53
C ALA A 28 -9.66 -3.85 -3.02
N MET A 29 -8.46 -3.34 -3.34
CA MET A 29 -7.99 -3.25 -4.72
C MET A 29 -7.87 -4.63 -5.39
N LEU A 30 -7.33 -5.62 -4.67
CA LEU A 30 -7.22 -7.00 -5.16
C LEU A 30 -8.59 -7.62 -5.40
N MET A 31 -9.55 -7.40 -4.49
CA MET A 31 -10.91 -7.90 -4.64
C MET A 31 -11.62 -7.25 -5.84
N CYS A 32 -11.54 -5.93 -5.97
CA CYS A 32 -12.10 -5.19 -7.10
C CYS A 32 -11.49 -5.61 -8.44
N GLY A 33 -10.18 -5.89 -8.47
CA GLY A 33 -9.48 -6.42 -9.64
C GLY A 33 -9.72 -7.90 -9.93
N GLY A 34 -10.54 -8.59 -9.12
CA GLY A 34 -10.86 -10.01 -9.30
C GLY A 34 -9.72 -10.98 -8.96
N VAL A 35 -8.67 -10.51 -8.28
CA VAL A 35 -7.51 -11.33 -7.89
C VAL A 35 -7.86 -12.23 -6.70
N ILE A 36 -8.68 -11.74 -5.79
CA ILE A 36 -9.24 -12.49 -4.66
C ILE A 36 -10.76 -12.41 -4.67
N ASN A 37 -11.42 -13.50 -4.31
CA ASN A 37 -12.89 -13.57 -4.29
C ASN A 37 -13.51 -12.97 -3.02
N ARG A 38 -12.70 -12.72 -2.00
CA ARG A 38 -13.12 -12.21 -0.69
C ARG A 38 -11.95 -11.44 -0.07
N MET A 39 -12.23 -10.28 0.53
CA MET A 39 -11.23 -9.57 1.33
C MET A 39 -10.77 -10.40 2.52
N GLY A 40 -9.46 -10.49 2.71
CA GLY A 40 -8.84 -11.01 3.92
C GLY A 40 -9.06 -10.09 5.11
N ARG A 41 -8.67 -10.59 6.29
CA ARG A 41 -8.73 -9.86 7.56
C ARG A 41 -7.40 -10.01 8.27
N ILE A 42 -6.85 -8.89 8.74
CA ILE A 42 -5.63 -8.86 9.56
C ILE A 42 -5.82 -9.74 10.81
N ALA A 43 -7.00 -9.64 11.44
CA ALA A 43 -7.39 -10.43 12.61
C ALA A 43 -7.22 -11.95 12.40
N ASP A 44 -7.48 -12.42 11.18
CA ASP A 44 -7.48 -13.84 10.83
C ASP A 44 -6.16 -14.26 10.15
N GLY A 45 -5.20 -13.34 9.96
CA GLY A 45 -3.95 -13.60 9.25
C GLY A 45 -4.15 -14.03 7.78
N SER A 46 -5.23 -13.55 7.16
CA SER A 46 -5.69 -13.97 5.83
C SER A 46 -5.50 -12.92 4.74
N THR A 47 -4.90 -11.77 5.06
CA THR A 47 -4.50 -10.77 4.06
C THR A 47 -3.43 -11.35 3.13
N VAL A 48 -3.46 -10.95 1.86
CA VAL A 48 -2.47 -11.37 0.85
C VAL A 48 -1.12 -10.70 1.12
N SER A 49 -1.15 -9.45 1.59
CA SER A 49 0.02 -8.64 1.88
C SER A 49 0.86 -9.16 3.05
N ASP A 50 0.23 -9.51 4.18
CA ASP A 50 0.92 -9.91 5.42
C ASP A 50 1.14 -11.43 5.47
N TYR A 51 1.96 -11.94 4.55
CA TYR A 51 2.17 -13.38 4.43
C TYR A 51 3.23 -13.93 5.41
N HIS A 52 4.07 -13.08 6.02
CA HIS A 52 5.07 -13.54 6.99
C HIS A 52 4.44 -13.92 8.33
N VAL A 53 4.92 -15.00 8.94
CA VAL A 53 4.44 -15.50 10.25
C VAL A 53 4.52 -14.41 11.34
N SER A 54 5.57 -13.58 11.32
CA SER A 54 5.71 -12.46 12.26
C SER A 54 4.62 -11.42 12.10
N GLU A 55 4.20 -11.13 10.87
CA GLU A 55 3.16 -10.13 10.58
C GLU A 55 1.79 -10.66 11.01
N LYS A 56 1.52 -11.95 10.75
CA LYS A 56 0.30 -12.64 11.22
C LYS A 56 0.21 -12.68 12.74
N ASN A 57 1.32 -13.00 13.42
CA ASN A 57 1.36 -13.09 14.87
C ASN A 57 1.24 -11.72 15.55
N ARG A 58 1.84 -10.67 14.97
CA ARG A 58 1.85 -9.32 15.54
C ARG A 58 0.70 -8.45 15.04
N GLN A 59 0.01 -8.88 13.99
CA GLN A 59 -1.08 -8.15 13.33
C GLN A 59 -0.66 -6.77 12.82
N ILE A 60 0.60 -6.67 12.38
CA ILE A 60 1.19 -5.47 11.79
C ILE A 60 2.05 -5.89 10.60
N SER A 61 2.04 -5.08 9.54
CA SER A 61 2.99 -5.23 8.43
C SER A 61 4.38 -4.79 8.88
N VAL A 62 5.39 -5.57 8.49
CA VAL A 62 6.81 -5.35 8.83
C VAL A 62 7.65 -5.19 7.56
N SER A 63 7.22 -5.78 6.44
CA SER A 63 7.89 -5.68 5.14
C SER A 63 6.98 -5.00 4.11
N ALA A 64 7.56 -4.38 3.08
CA ALA A 64 6.79 -4.00 1.91
C ALA A 64 6.42 -5.23 1.08
N SER A 65 5.16 -5.28 0.64
CA SER A 65 4.60 -6.42 -0.09
C SER A 65 4.19 -6.01 -1.49
N LEU A 66 4.67 -6.76 -2.49
CA LEU A 66 4.34 -6.53 -3.89
C LEU A 66 3.10 -7.32 -4.28
N LEU A 67 2.05 -6.59 -4.66
CA LEU A 67 0.77 -7.12 -5.10
C LEU A 67 0.49 -6.63 -6.52
N HIS A 68 -0.43 -7.27 -7.23
CA HIS A 68 -0.84 -6.79 -8.54
C HIS A 68 -2.32 -7.08 -8.82
N ALA A 69 -2.94 -6.22 -9.63
CA ALA A 69 -4.30 -6.37 -10.11
C ALA A 69 -4.46 -5.77 -11.51
N ASP A 70 -5.38 -6.32 -12.28
CA ASP A 70 -5.81 -5.72 -13.54
C ASP A 70 -6.99 -4.79 -13.28
N TRP A 71 -6.90 -3.54 -13.70
CA TRP A 71 -7.96 -2.54 -13.51
C TRP A 71 -8.08 -1.62 -14.71
N ALA A 72 -9.29 -1.49 -15.26
CA ALA A 72 -9.59 -0.59 -16.39
C ALA A 72 -8.62 -0.73 -17.58
N GLY A 73 -8.22 -1.96 -17.91
CA GLY A 73 -7.29 -2.25 -19.02
C GLY A 73 -5.83 -1.86 -18.73
N LYS A 74 -5.46 -1.64 -17.46
CA LYS A 74 -4.10 -1.32 -17.00
C LYS A 74 -3.65 -2.35 -15.98
N LYS A 75 -2.34 -2.56 -15.87
CA LYS A 75 -1.72 -3.37 -14.81
C LYS A 75 -1.34 -2.48 -13.65
N PHE A 76 -1.89 -2.75 -12.47
CA PHE A 76 -1.51 -2.08 -11.24
C PHE A 76 -0.52 -2.98 -10.50
N ASN A 77 0.68 -2.46 -10.24
CA ASN A 77 1.65 -3.04 -9.32
C ASN A 77 1.59 -2.22 -8.03
N ILE A 78 1.09 -2.84 -6.98
CA ILE A 78 0.75 -2.21 -5.71
C ILE A 78 1.83 -2.60 -4.71
N ILE A 79 2.46 -1.61 -4.08
CA ILE A 79 3.42 -1.84 -3.01
C ILE A 79 2.75 -1.42 -1.70
N ASP A 80 2.20 -2.39 -0.97
CA ASP A 80 1.68 -2.14 0.38
C ASP A 80 2.85 -2.04 1.35
N THR A 81 2.81 -1.09 2.28
CA THR A 81 3.96 -0.76 3.13
C THR A 81 3.61 -0.74 4.61
N PRO A 82 4.58 -1.04 5.50
CA PRO A 82 4.43 -0.88 6.94
C PRO A 82 4.06 0.56 7.34
N GLY A 83 3.23 0.69 8.38
CA GLY A 83 2.84 2.00 8.93
C GLY A 83 3.62 2.47 10.15
N TYR A 84 4.37 1.58 10.79
CA TYR A 84 5.18 1.92 11.96
C TYR A 84 6.48 2.59 11.51
N LEU A 85 6.87 3.63 12.24
CA LEU A 85 8.05 4.43 11.90
C LEU A 85 9.35 3.60 11.93
N ASP A 86 9.40 2.57 12.78
CA ASP A 86 10.51 1.63 12.88
C ASP A 86 10.81 0.91 11.56
N PHE A 87 9.80 0.80 10.68
CA PHE A 87 9.88 0.16 9.36
C PHE A 87 9.76 1.16 8.21
N ILE A 88 10.02 2.46 8.45
CA ILE A 88 9.87 3.50 7.43
C ILE A 88 10.73 3.23 6.19
N SER A 89 11.87 2.57 6.33
CA SER A 89 12.77 2.22 5.20
C SER A 89 12.06 1.44 4.10
N GLU A 90 11.14 0.55 4.45
CA GLU A 90 10.31 -0.21 3.50
C GLU A 90 9.44 0.74 2.67
N GLY A 91 8.79 1.69 3.34
CA GLY A 91 8.00 2.73 2.68
C GLY A 91 8.84 3.65 1.80
N LEU A 92 10.04 4.05 2.24
CA LEU A 92 10.94 4.87 1.43
C LEU A 92 11.44 4.14 0.19
N GLY A 93 11.77 2.85 0.32
CA GLY A 93 12.14 1.98 -0.80
C GLY A 93 11.00 1.89 -1.81
N ALA A 94 9.77 1.65 -1.34
CA ALA A 94 8.57 1.61 -2.17
C ALA A 94 8.33 2.94 -2.92
N LEU A 95 8.46 4.08 -2.23
CA LEU A 95 8.33 5.40 -2.85
C LEU A 95 9.42 5.69 -3.88
N ARG A 96 10.61 5.09 -3.73
CA ARG A 96 11.72 5.31 -4.67
C ARG A 96 11.50 4.60 -6.01
N VAL A 97 10.76 3.50 -6.01
CA VAL A 97 10.50 2.67 -7.21
C VAL A 97 9.10 2.88 -7.79
N GLY A 98 8.17 3.46 -7.02
CA GLY A 98 6.82 3.77 -7.47
C GLY A 98 6.76 5.00 -8.36
N ASP A 99 5.84 4.99 -9.34
CA ASP A 99 5.53 6.12 -10.20
C ASP A 99 4.71 7.19 -9.47
N PHE A 100 3.94 6.81 -8.44
CA PHE A 100 3.19 7.70 -7.55
C PHE A 100 2.93 7.08 -6.18
N ALA A 101 2.46 7.91 -5.24
CA ALA A 101 2.15 7.51 -3.88
C ALA A 101 0.67 7.70 -3.53
N LEU A 102 0.08 6.70 -2.86
CA LEU A 102 -1.21 6.81 -2.19
C LEU A 102 -0.97 7.01 -0.69
N VAL A 103 -1.18 8.24 -0.21
CA VAL A 103 -1.01 8.60 1.20
C VAL A 103 -2.33 8.39 1.92
N VAL A 104 -2.42 7.30 2.69
CA VAL A 104 -3.62 6.90 3.43
C VAL A 104 -3.68 7.58 4.79
N VAL A 105 -4.76 8.31 5.03
CA VAL A 105 -5.02 9.09 6.24
C VAL A 105 -6.30 8.58 6.90
N HIS A 106 -6.29 8.43 8.21
CA HIS A 106 -7.45 7.97 8.96
C HIS A 106 -8.45 9.13 9.13
N ALA A 107 -9.73 8.94 8.78
CA ALA A 107 -10.74 9.98 8.77
C ALA A 107 -10.97 10.59 10.15
N GLN A 108 -11.01 9.75 11.19
CA GLN A 108 -11.26 10.19 12.57
C GLN A 108 -10.02 10.77 13.27
N HIS A 109 -8.83 10.20 13.01
CA HIS A 109 -7.60 10.57 13.71
C HIS A 109 -6.74 11.58 12.94
N GLY A 110 -7.08 11.85 11.68
CA GLY A 110 -6.34 12.75 10.82
C GLY A 110 -4.93 12.24 10.51
N LEU A 111 -3.98 13.18 10.44
CA LEU A 111 -2.59 12.90 10.12
C LEU A 111 -1.91 12.18 11.29
N GLY A 112 -1.52 10.93 11.08
CA GLY A 112 -0.76 10.15 12.05
C GLY A 112 0.75 10.38 11.96
N VAL A 113 1.49 9.86 12.94
CA VAL A 113 2.96 9.96 13.02
C VAL A 113 3.60 9.43 11.73
N GLY A 114 4.49 10.23 11.12
CA GLY A 114 5.23 9.86 9.92
C GLY A 114 4.52 10.16 8.60
N THR A 115 3.25 10.61 8.62
CA THR A 115 2.50 10.99 7.41
C THR A 115 3.15 12.17 6.68
N ASP A 116 3.65 13.14 7.44
CA ASP A 116 4.43 14.29 6.97
C ASP A 116 5.76 13.85 6.33
N ARG A 117 6.44 12.87 6.94
CA ARG A 117 7.71 12.34 6.42
C ARG A 117 7.49 11.70 5.06
N VAL A 118 6.56 10.75 4.94
CA VAL A 118 6.31 10.08 3.65
C VAL A 118 5.88 11.08 2.57
N TRP A 119 5.14 12.12 2.94
CA TRP A 119 4.78 13.22 2.05
C TRP A 119 6.01 14.01 1.56
N GLN A 120 6.92 14.37 2.47
CA GLN A 120 8.16 15.08 2.15
C GLN A 120 9.07 14.22 1.27
N TYR A 121 9.23 12.93 1.56
CA TYR A 121 10.04 12.03 0.74
C TYR A 121 9.49 11.87 -0.68
N ALA A 122 8.19 11.62 -0.82
CA ALA A 122 7.56 11.54 -2.14
C ALA A 122 7.68 12.87 -2.90
N THR A 123 7.65 14.01 -2.21
CA THR A 123 7.95 15.33 -2.81
C THR A 123 9.40 15.45 -3.26
N GLY A 124 10.36 15.05 -2.42
CA GLY A 124 11.78 15.04 -2.76
C GLY A 124 12.14 14.10 -3.91
N TYR A 125 11.40 13.02 -4.09
CA TYR A 125 11.55 12.12 -5.24
C TYR A 125 10.85 12.62 -6.52
N GLY A 126 10.09 13.72 -6.44
CA GLY A 126 9.39 14.29 -7.59
C GLY A 126 8.21 13.46 -8.08
N ILE A 127 7.68 12.54 -7.26
CA ILE A 127 6.55 11.69 -7.65
C ILE A 127 5.20 12.31 -7.24
N PRO A 128 4.15 12.15 -8.08
CA PRO A 128 2.79 12.52 -7.73
C PRO A 128 2.30 11.80 -6.48
N LYS A 129 1.42 12.47 -5.74
CA LYS A 129 0.81 11.95 -4.51
C LYS A 129 -0.71 12.11 -4.61
N MET A 130 -1.44 11.13 -4.09
CA MET A 130 -2.89 11.22 -3.88
C MET A 130 -3.18 10.94 -2.41
N ILE A 131 -4.15 11.65 -1.84
CA ILE A 131 -4.60 11.38 -0.47
C ILE A 131 -5.79 10.44 -0.53
N VAL A 132 -5.74 9.37 0.27
CA VAL A 132 -6.86 8.46 0.48
C VAL A 132 -7.33 8.62 1.92
N VAL A 133 -8.57 9.07 2.10
CA VAL A 133 -9.17 9.17 3.44
C VAL A 133 -9.91 7.87 3.72
N ASN A 134 -9.50 7.15 4.76
CA ASN A 134 -10.05 5.85 5.14
C ASN A 134 -10.62 5.91 6.57
N ALA A 135 -11.76 5.26 6.83
CA ALA A 135 -12.51 5.39 8.09
C ALA A 135 -12.63 4.08 8.87
#